data_AF-A0A8C9WXW2-F1
#
_entry.id   AF-A0A8C9WXW2-F1
#
_cell.length_a   1.000
_cell.length_b   1.000
_cell.length_c   1.000
_cell.angle_alpha   90.00
_cell.angle_beta   90.00
_cell.angle_gamma   90.00
#
_symmetry.space_group_name_H-M   'P 1'
#
loop_
_entity.id
_entity.type
_entity.pdbx_description
1 polymer ?
#
loop_
_entity_poly.entity_id
_entity_poly.type
_entity_poly.pdbx_seq_one_letter_code
_entity_poly.pdbx_strand_id
1 'polypeptide(L)'
;GAPVANSSSSPSVRSPGAIYRCSITAESRHYVLNCGKTCDAESDHQWLGVSLSRQPGDNGGHILACAHRWKNVYYSKKEGQNHKLPNGVCYRYANDLRHPQPIIPCYRDHQRKFGEDYGSCQAGISNFLTEDLIIMGAPGTSYWTGSVLVFNTSSGGMSVYLDDDAGAVSFGSYLGYAVGAGHFLSPGTVEVLGGAPQYNQKGKVFIFVVDNNMLRVVSEVSGKELGSYFGSSVCAVDLNADGLSDLLVGAPMATGITREEGRVHVYINQGQAKLLEAGFQLIGSDAYAARFGETIANLGDLDDDGYPDVAVGAPQEDDLKGAVYIYNGRKEGISPTPSQRITGSTLGRDLRMFGQSLSSGIDIDDNGYQDVAVGAFLSDSAVVLRTRPVIQVKASVALPEQIDQRVALCREHKTPTVCLNVTVCFSVRSRQFRGAIDLQYNLTSDLLHKPSFPHRFYFHGNGVTHSRTDIFTPVKFEVSYNHRETNTHKASSKTFPPLKPILQQSAGHQNTITNQVQTWFAQPKTHTHTHTHTHTHTEQTVVCESERIKTTAVLYFISPVRTYTISQELFPHRS
;
A
#
# COMPACT_ATOMS: atom_id res chain seq x y z
N GLY A 1 3.74 5.83 19.59
CA GLY A 1 3.43 6.04 21.02
C GLY A 1 4.32 5.14 21.85
N ALA A 2 4.41 5.37 23.16
CA ALA A 2 5.17 4.54 24.09
C ALA A 2 4.26 4.18 25.29
N PRO A 3 3.44 3.12 25.17
CA PRO A 3 2.37 2.81 26.13
C PRO A 3 2.82 2.56 27.56
N VAL A 4 4.10 2.18 27.75
CA VAL A 4 4.67 1.85 29.06
C VAL A 4 5.72 2.87 29.53
N ALA A 5 5.88 3.98 28.81
CA ALA A 5 6.81 5.04 29.22
C ALA A 5 6.40 5.64 30.57
N ASN A 6 7.42 6.00 31.36
CA ASN A 6 7.22 6.85 32.54
C ASN A 6 7.04 8.30 32.09
N SER A 7 6.29 9.09 32.86
CA SER A 7 6.07 10.50 32.57
C SER A 7 6.98 11.38 33.43
N SER A 8 7.76 12.26 32.80
CA SER A 8 8.55 13.25 33.54
C SER A 8 7.66 14.28 34.25
N SER A 9 6.48 14.57 33.70
CA SER A 9 5.53 15.55 34.26
C SER A 9 4.77 15.06 35.49
N SER A 10 4.65 13.73 35.67
CA SER A 10 3.88 13.12 36.74
C SER A 10 4.64 11.92 37.32
N PRO A 11 5.76 12.15 38.05
CA PRO A 11 6.65 11.08 38.50
C PRO A 11 6.00 10.12 39.51
N SER A 12 4.88 10.52 40.14
CA SER A 12 4.11 9.67 41.05
C SER A 12 3.25 8.63 40.34
N VAL A 13 3.00 8.79 39.03
CA VAL A 13 2.15 7.89 38.23
C VAL A 13 3.02 6.81 37.60
N ARG A 14 2.66 5.55 37.80
CA ARG A 14 3.46 4.39 37.36
C ARG A 14 3.16 4.04 35.91
N SER A 15 4.17 4.17 35.03
CA SER A 15 4.10 3.75 33.63
C SER A 15 2.77 4.14 32.94
N PRO A 16 2.38 5.44 32.95
CA PRO A 16 1.13 5.88 32.32
C PRO A 16 1.16 5.77 30.80
N GLY A 17 2.34 5.66 30.19
CA GLY A 17 2.53 5.80 28.77
C GLY A 17 2.58 7.26 28.33
N ALA A 18 3.19 7.48 27.16
CA ALA A 18 3.39 8.80 26.59
C ALA A 18 3.34 8.76 25.06
N ILE A 19 3.19 9.94 24.45
CA ILE A 19 3.37 10.15 23.02
C ILE A 19 4.52 11.14 22.81
N TYR A 20 5.33 10.89 21.79
CA TYR A 20 6.53 11.67 21.49
C TYR A 20 6.39 12.30 20.10
N ARG A 21 6.91 13.54 19.97
CA ARG A 21 7.11 14.21 18.68
C ARG A 21 8.59 14.17 18.32
N CYS A 22 8.91 13.62 17.16
CA CYS A 22 10.29 13.52 16.68
C CYS A 22 10.79 14.86 16.09
N SER A 23 11.08 15.79 17.00
CA SER A 23 11.95 16.97 16.88
C SER A 23 12.39 17.26 18.33
N ILE A 24 13.35 16.45 18.82
CA ILE A 24 13.74 16.08 20.20
C ILE A 24 13.48 17.10 21.34
N THR A 25 12.23 17.52 21.60
CA THR A 25 11.99 18.57 22.62
C THR A 25 10.68 18.50 23.41
N ALA A 26 9.73 17.61 23.12
CA ALA A 26 8.44 17.67 23.84
C ALA A 26 7.81 16.31 24.16
N GLU A 27 7.77 15.98 25.45
CA GLU A 27 6.72 15.15 26.05
C GLU A 27 5.46 16.01 26.17
N SER A 28 4.31 15.48 25.75
CA SER A 28 3.02 16.16 25.94
C SER A 28 2.46 15.83 27.33
N ARG A 29 1.89 16.84 28.01
CA ARG A 29 1.31 16.72 29.36
C ARG A 29 -0.15 16.29 29.26
N HIS A 30 -0.56 15.28 30.04
CA HIS A 30 -1.93 14.76 30.04
C HIS A 30 -2.44 14.57 31.46
N TYR A 31 -3.60 15.12 31.75
CA TYR A 31 -4.32 14.92 33.00
C TYR A 31 -5.81 15.06 32.76
N VAL A 32 -6.61 14.19 33.40
CA VAL A 32 -8.07 14.30 33.41
C VAL A 32 -8.45 15.00 34.71
N LEU A 33 -8.74 16.30 34.66
CA LEU A 33 -9.07 17.11 35.84
C LEU A 33 -10.50 16.90 36.35
N ASN A 34 -11.43 16.52 35.47
CA ASN A 34 -12.84 16.33 35.82
C ASN A 34 -13.47 15.29 34.88
N CYS A 35 -13.74 14.09 35.38
CA CYS A 35 -14.30 12.98 34.59
C CYS A 35 -15.76 12.64 34.95
N GLY A 36 -16.40 13.38 35.85
CA GLY A 36 -17.81 13.21 36.21
C GLY A 36 -18.06 13.04 37.71
N LYS A 37 -19.35 12.88 38.10
CA LYS A 37 -19.78 12.88 39.52
C LYS A 37 -19.32 11.65 40.29
N THR A 38 -19.31 10.49 39.63
CA THR A 38 -18.90 9.20 40.21
C THR A 38 -17.61 8.72 39.57
N CYS A 39 -16.66 9.64 39.43
CA CYS A 39 -15.37 9.38 38.82
C CYS A 39 -14.21 9.78 39.72
N ASP A 40 -13.24 8.88 39.86
CA ASP A 40 -11.92 9.16 40.42
C ASP A 40 -10.90 8.53 39.47
N ALA A 41 -10.10 9.38 38.82
CA ALA A 41 -9.23 8.97 37.71
C ALA A 41 -7.97 8.25 38.23
N GLU A 42 -7.62 7.13 37.61
CA GLU A 42 -6.33 6.47 37.82
C GLU A 42 -5.61 6.23 36.50
N SER A 43 -4.46 6.90 36.36
CA SER A 43 -3.62 6.86 35.15
C SER A 43 -2.46 5.86 35.22
N ASP A 44 -2.27 5.15 36.34
CA ASP A 44 -1.25 4.10 36.46
C ASP A 44 -1.50 3.00 35.42
N HIS A 45 -0.48 2.64 34.63
CA HIS A 45 -0.58 1.60 33.60
C HIS A 45 -1.77 1.79 32.64
N GLN A 46 -2.12 3.04 32.31
CA GLN A 46 -3.25 3.35 31.42
C GLN A 46 -2.98 3.04 29.94
N TRP A 47 -1.72 2.84 29.57
CA TRP A 47 -1.27 2.54 28.20
C TRP A 47 -1.52 3.67 27.20
N LEU A 48 -1.19 4.91 27.59
CA LEU A 48 -1.31 6.05 26.67
C LEU A 48 -0.35 5.93 25.49
N GLY A 49 -0.88 6.09 24.29
CA GLY A 49 -0.14 5.93 23.04
C GLY A 49 -0.17 4.52 22.47
N VAL A 50 -1.11 3.67 22.96
CA VAL A 50 -1.40 2.34 22.39
C VAL A 50 -1.89 2.45 20.94
N SER A 51 -2.67 3.49 20.64
CA SER A 51 -3.22 3.77 19.32
C SER A 51 -3.07 5.25 19.01
N LEU A 52 -2.78 5.53 17.74
CA LEU A 52 -2.59 6.87 17.20
C LEU A 52 -3.27 6.95 15.84
N SER A 53 -3.98 8.03 15.59
CA SER A 53 -4.44 8.40 14.25
C SER A 53 -4.32 9.89 14.05
N ARG A 54 -4.33 10.29 12.78
CA ARG A 54 -4.25 11.67 12.35
C ARG A 54 -5.44 11.94 11.46
N GLN A 55 -6.05 13.10 11.65
CA GLN A 55 -7.07 13.62 10.76
C GLN A 55 -6.45 13.96 9.39
N PRO A 56 -7.07 13.52 8.28
CA PRO A 56 -6.60 13.86 6.93
C PRO A 56 -6.61 15.39 6.71
N GLY A 57 -5.68 15.89 5.88
CA GLY A 57 -5.60 17.31 5.50
C GLY A 57 -4.17 17.89 5.44
N ASP A 58 -3.96 18.78 4.47
CA ASP A 58 -2.66 19.34 4.08
C ASP A 58 -2.02 20.25 5.14
N ASN A 59 -2.82 20.95 5.96
CA ASN A 59 -2.33 21.97 6.90
C ASN A 59 -2.14 21.47 8.35
N GLY A 60 -2.09 20.15 8.56
CA GLY A 60 -1.93 19.58 9.90
C GLY A 60 -3.25 19.49 10.65
N GLY A 61 -3.95 18.35 10.45
CA GLY A 61 -5.15 18.01 11.20
C GLY A 61 -4.89 17.68 12.67
N HIS A 62 -5.97 17.37 13.39
CA HIS A 62 -5.88 16.90 14.77
C HIS A 62 -5.23 15.52 14.85
N ILE A 63 -4.65 15.21 16.00
CA ILE A 63 -4.09 13.89 16.32
C ILE A 63 -4.92 13.30 17.45
N LEU A 64 -5.25 12.02 17.37
CA LEU A 64 -5.88 11.29 18.47
C LEU A 64 -4.88 10.30 19.06
N ALA A 65 -4.74 10.31 20.39
CA ALA A 65 -4.02 9.27 21.11
C ALA A 65 -4.87 8.72 22.25
N CYS A 66 -4.86 7.41 22.44
CA CYS A 66 -5.69 6.77 23.45
C CYS A 66 -4.90 5.98 24.49
N ALA A 67 -5.56 5.77 25.63
CA ALA A 67 -5.12 5.02 26.80
C ALA A 67 -6.26 4.08 27.23
N HIS A 68 -6.38 2.97 26.52
CA HIS A 68 -7.50 2.02 26.69
C HIS A 68 -7.60 1.39 28.08
N ARG A 69 -6.54 1.43 28.90
CA ARG A 69 -6.51 0.90 30.28
C ARG A 69 -6.62 1.98 31.35
N TRP A 70 -7.01 3.19 30.97
CA TRP A 70 -7.39 4.22 31.93
C TRP A 70 -8.58 3.75 32.78
N LYS A 71 -8.51 4.02 34.08
CA LYS A 71 -9.43 3.44 35.07
C LYS A 71 -10.20 4.52 35.82
N ASN A 72 -11.47 4.26 36.07
CA ASN A 72 -12.25 4.89 37.12
C ASN A 72 -12.21 4.02 38.38
N VAL A 73 -11.68 4.58 39.48
CA VAL A 73 -11.47 3.90 40.77
C VAL A 73 -12.38 4.42 41.88
N TYR A 74 -13.38 5.25 41.54
CA TYR A 74 -14.28 5.89 42.50
C TYR A 74 -14.89 4.89 43.48
N TYR A 75 -15.56 3.86 42.93
CA TYR A 75 -16.24 2.84 43.74
C TYR A 75 -15.28 1.85 44.39
N SER A 76 -14.16 1.51 43.74
CA SER A 76 -13.16 0.62 44.36
C SER A 76 -12.50 1.27 45.58
N LYS A 77 -12.25 2.58 45.55
CA LYS A 77 -11.65 3.31 46.69
C LYS A 77 -12.66 3.60 47.79
N LYS A 78 -13.88 4.01 47.44
CA LYS A 78 -14.90 4.42 48.43
C LYS A 78 -15.62 3.25 49.08
N GLU A 79 -15.87 2.16 48.35
CA GLU A 79 -16.67 1.03 48.83
C GLU A 79 -15.83 -0.23 49.09
N GLY A 80 -14.55 -0.26 48.69
CA GLY A 80 -13.59 -1.33 49.04
C GLY A 80 -13.84 -2.71 48.45
N GLN A 81 -15.01 -2.98 47.87
CA GLN A 81 -15.42 -4.29 47.34
C GLN A 81 -15.59 -4.32 45.82
N ASN A 82 -15.53 -3.18 45.13
CA ASN A 82 -15.77 -3.10 43.69
C ASN A 82 -14.47 -3.16 42.87
N HIS A 83 -14.53 -3.81 41.70
CA HIS A 83 -13.44 -3.80 40.73
C HIS A 83 -13.21 -2.38 40.18
N LYS A 84 -11.97 -2.10 39.78
CA LYS A 84 -11.64 -0.89 39.00
C LYS A 84 -12.31 -0.99 37.64
N LEU A 85 -12.85 0.11 37.13
CA LEU A 85 -13.56 0.16 35.85
C LEU A 85 -12.63 0.69 34.74
N PRO A 86 -12.12 -0.16 33.82
CA PRO A 86 -11.27 0.30 32.73
C PRO A 86 -12.13 0.88 31.60
N ASN A 87 -12.60 2.11 31.76
CA ASN A 87 -13.39 2.79 30.73
C ASN A 87 -12.57 3.14 29.48
N GLY A 88 -11.26 3.38 29.64
CA GLY A 88 -10.41 3.95 28.60
C GLY A 88 -10.62 5.46 28.41
N VAL A 89 -9.63 6.13 27.82
CA VAL A 89 -9.70 7.56 27.47
C VAL A 89 -8.94 7.82 26.19
N CYS A 90 -9.45 8.72 25.35
CA CYS A 90 -8.72 9.26 24.22
C CYS A 90 -8.49 10.76 24.41
N TYR A 91 -7.43 11.28 23.83
CA TYR A 91 -7.08 12.67 23.86
C TYR A 91 -6.96 13.17 22.43
N ARG A 92 -7.74 14.21 22.11
CA ARG A 92 -7.65 14.94 20.84
C ARG A 92 -6.66 16.09 21.02
N TYR A 93 -5.65 16.14 20.18
CA TYR A 93 -4.63 17.17 20.15
C TYR A 93 -4.76 18.02 18.89
N ALA A 94 -4.34 19.28 19.00
CA ALA A 94 -3.94 20.05 17.84
C ALA A 94 -2.62 19.51 17.26
N ASN A 95 -2.23 20.01 16.09
CA ASN A 95 -1.01 19.62 15.38
C ASN A 95 0.30 19.86 16.17
N ASP A 96 0.28 20.72 17.20
CA ASP A 96 1.40 21.02 18.07
C ASP A 96 1.58 20.02 19.23
N LEU A 97 0.67 19.06 19.36
CA LEU A 97 0.54 18.12 20.49
C LEU A 97 0.37 18.78 21.86
N ARG A 98 -0.12 20.01 21.89
CA ARG A 98 -0.46 20.74 23.12
C ARG A 98 -1.98 20.72 23.33
N HIS A 99 -2.40 21.06 24.55
CA HIS A 99 -3.80 21.22 24.94
C HIS A 99 -4.69 19.98 24.64
N PRO A 100 -4.42 18.82 25.28
CA PRO A 100 -5.26 17.64 25.10
C PRO A 100 -6.71 17.91 25.50
N GLN A 101 -7.65 17.52 24.64
CA GLN A 101 -9.06 17.43 24.97
C GLN A 101 -9.42 15.96 25.28
N PRO A 102 -9.73 15.61 26.54
CA PRO A 102 -10.06 14.24 26.92
C PRO A 102 -11.46 13.85 26.43
N ILE A 103 -11.58 12.61 25.96
CA ILE A 103 -12.81 11.98 25.50
C ILE A 103 -12.92 10.62 26.20
N ILE A 104 -13.94 10.46 27.03
CA ILE A 104 -14.17 9.26 27.85
C ILE A 104 -15.54 8.67 27.48
N PRO A 105 -15.67 8.03 26.31
CA PRO A 105 -16.98 7.74 25.74
C PRO A 105 -17.75 6.68 26.55
N CYS A 106 -17.03 5.82 27.28
CA CYS A 106 -17.59 4.74 28.09
C CYS A 106 -17.89 5.13 29.54
N TYR A 107 -17.69 6.38 29.93
CA TYR A 107 -18.08 6.84 31.26
C TYR A 107 -19.60 6.97 31.38
N ARG A 108 -20.17 6.43 32.46
CA ARG A 108 -21.58 6.62 32.85
C ARG A 108 -21.64 6.87 34.35
N ASP A 109 -22.41 7.88 34.76
CA ASP A 109 -22.66 8.13 36.18
C ASP A 109 -23.32 6.89 36.81
N HIS A 110 -22.89 6.54 38.01
CA HIS A 110 -23.42 5.41 38.79
C HIS A 110 -23.17 4.00 38.23
N GLN A 111 -22.34 3.83 37.19
CA GLN A 111 -21.87 2.51 36.76
C GLN A 111 -21.01 1.86 37.85
N ARG A 112 -21.39 0.66 38.31
CA ARG A 112 -20.65 -0.08 39.36
C ARG A 112 -20.12 -1.42 38.91
N LYS A 113 -20.88 -2.11 38.06
CA LYS A 113 -20.55 -3.47 37.63
C LYS A 113 -19.45 -3.43 36.58
N PHE A 114 -18.54 -4.40 36.68
CA PHE A 114 -17.37 -4.49 35.82
C PHE A 114 -17.75 -4.87 34.38
N GLY A 115 -18.47 -5.98 34.18
CA GLY A 115 -18.70 -6.53 32.85
C GLY A 115 -19.92 -5.97 32.11
N GLU A 116 -20.94 -5.48 32.81
CA GLU A 116 -22.17 -4.98 32.18
C GLU A 116 -21.93 -3.63 31.48
N ASP A 117 -22.64 -3.42 30.37
CA ASP A 117 -22.62 -2.20 29.56
C ASP A 117 -21.21 -1.70 29.25
N TYR A 118 -20.81 -0.56 29.83
CA TYR A 118 -19.54 0.11 29.56
C TYR A 118 -18.53 -0.01 30.70
N GLY A 119 -18.79 -0.85 31.71
CA GLY A 119 -17.96 -0.95 32.93
C GLY A 119 -16.49 -1.29 32.64
N SER A 120 -16.24 -2.17 31.67
CA SER A 120 -14.91 -2.61 31.25
C SER A 120 -14.62 -2.32 29.79
N CYS A 121 -15.25 -1.31 29.20
CA CYS A 121 -15.28 -1.09 27.75
C CYS A 121 -13.89 -0.98 27.08
N GLN A 122 -12.88 -0.41 27.77
CA GLN A 122 -11.53 -0.21 27.25
C GLN A 122 -11.49 0.54 25.91
N ALA A 123 -12.25 1.64 25.80
CA ALA A 123 -12.32 2.43 24.58
C ALA A 123 -10.95 2.99 24.16
N GLY A 124 -10.68 2.96 22.86
CA GLY A 124 -9.46 3.50 22.27
C GLY A 124 -8.30 2.51 22.21
N ILE A 125 -8.54 1.21 22.34
CA ILE A 125 -7.50 0.21 21.99
C ILE A 125 -7.07 0.36 20.52
N SER A 126 -8.04 0.65 19.65
CA SER A 126 -7.89 1.05 18.27
C SER A 126 -8.66 2.34 18.05
N ASN A 127 -8.19 3.15 17.11
CA ASN A 127 -8.88 4.39 16.74
C ASN A 127 -8.61 4.75 15.27
N PHE A 128 -9.50 5.54 14.70
CA PHE A 128 -9.39 6.08 13.35
C PHE A 128 -10.01 7.48 13.30
N LEU A 129 -9.38 8.40 12.57
CA LEU A 129 -9.86 9.77 12.38
C LEU A 129 -10.20 9.98 10.91
N THR A 130 -11.44 10.42 10.65
CA THR A 130 -11.83 10.98 9.35
C THR A 130 -11.83 12.51 9.45
N GLU A 131 -12.31 13.21 8.42
CA GLU A 131 -12.45 14.66 8.43
C GLU A 131 -13.33 15.17 9.59
N ASP A 132 -14.40 14.45 9.94
CA ASP A 132 -15.38 14.89 10.94
C ASP A 132 -15.70 13.83 12.02
N LEU A 133 -15.26 12.58 11.86
CA LEU A 133 -15.54 11.47 12.78
C LEU A 133 -14.30 11.05 13.57
N ILE A 134 -14.51 10.80 14.86
CA ILE A 134 -13.57 10.10 15.74
C ILE A 134 -14.14 8.71 16.01
N ILE A 135 -13.46 7.68 15.50
CA ILE A 135 -13.89 6.29 15.64
C ILE A 135 -13.00 5.62 16.68
N MET A 136 -13.60 4.95 17.65
CA MET A 136 -12.91 4.26 18.73
C MET A 136 -13.46 2.86 18.90
N GLY A 137 -12.56 1.89 18.98
CA GLY A 137 -12.89 0.52 19.32
C GLY A 137 -13.01 0.30 20.82
N ALA A 138 -13.99 -0.50 21.25
CA ALA A 138 -14.32 -0.74 22.66
C ALA A 138 -14.60 -2.23 22.96
N PRO A 139 -13.56 -3.10 22.93
CA PRO A 139 -13.74 -4.56 22.99
C PRO A 139 -14.36 -5.11 24.27
N GLY A 140 -14.21 -4.40 25.39
CA GLY A 140 -14.66 -4.90 26.70
C GLY A 140 -16.09 -4.49 27.05
N THR A 141 -16.82 -3.91 26.10
CA THR A 141 -18.24 -3.54 26.25
C THR A 141 -19.07 -4.83 26.39
N SER A 142 -20.06 -4.82 27.29
CA SER A 142 -21.03 -5.88 27.54
C SER A 142 -20.43 -7.29 27.59
N TYR A 143 -19.65 -7.59 28.64
CA TYR A 143 -18.96 -8.87 28.83
C TYR A 143 -18.10 -9.27 27.63
N TRP A 144 -17.38 -8.29 27.08
CA TRP A 144 -16.47 -8.47 25.97
C TRP A 144 -17.11 -8.90 24.64
N THR A 145 -18.41 -8.66 24.43
CA THR A 145 -18.96 -8.64 23.06
C THR A 145 -18.18 -7.64 22.22
N GLY A 146 -17.94 -6.47 22.80
CA GLY A 146 -17.29 -5.33 22.18
C GLY A 146 -18.25 -4.43 21.42
N SER A 147 -17.77 -3.23 21.08
CA SER A 147 -18.54 -2.21 20.37
C SER A 147 -17.62 -1.26 19.61
N VAL A 148 -18.22 -0.47 18.72
CA VAL A 148 -17.58 0.65 18.02
C VAL A 148 -18.30 1.93 18.41
N LEU A 149 -17.52 2.97 18.73
CA LEU A 149 -17.99 4.27 19.19
C LEU A 149 -17.56 5.33 18.17
N VAL A 150 -18.51 6.11 17.68
CA VAL A 150 -18.26 7.15 16.67
C VAL A 150 -18.70 8.49 17.23
N PHE A 151 -17.76 9.41 17.40
CA PHE A 151 -18.03 10.77 17.82
C PHE A 151 -17.95 11.71 16.63
N ASN A 152 -19.04 12.38 16.30
CA ASN A 152 -19.07 13.38 15.25
C ASN A 152 -18.63 14.73 15.83
N THR A 153 -17.52 15.26 15.33
CA THR A 153 -16.92 16.49 15.84
C THR A 153 -17.68 17.76 15.45
N SER A 154 -18.50 17.69 14.39
CA SER A 154 -19.33 18.80 13.90
C SER A 154 -20.62 18.93 14.70
N SER A 155 -21.30 17.81 14.98
CA SER A 155 -22.56 17.80 15.74
C SER A 155 -22.37 17.65 17.25
N GLY A 156 -21.22 17.14 17.69
CA GLY A 156 -20.97 16.75 19.08
C GLY A 156 -21.72 15.49 19.51
N GLY A 157 -22.38 14.79 18.58
CA GLY A 157 -23.12 13.56 18.85
C GLY A 157 -22.22 12.33 18.92
N MET A 158 -22.63 11.35 19.74
CA MET A 158 -22.02 10.03 19.80
C MET A 158 -22.98 9.00 19.22
N SER A 159 -22.47 8.18 18.30
CA SER A 159 -23.14 6.99 17.78
C SER A 159 -22.44 5.74 18.28
N VAL A 160 -23.22 4.71 18.64
CA VAL A 160 -22.69 3.47 19.21
C VAL A 160 -23.32 2.26 18.54
N TYR A 161 -22.52 1.20 18.33
CA TYR A 161 -23.09 -0.11 18.04
C TYR A 161 -23.58 -0.76 19.34
N LEU A 162 -24.88 -0.96 19.43
CA LEU A 162 -25.51 -1.79 20.44
C LEU A 162 -26.05 -3.01 19.71
N ASP A 163 -25.73 -4.20 20.20
CA ASP A 163 -26.33 -5.41 19.67
C ASP A 163 -27.80 -5.40 20.09
N ASP A 164 -28.70 -5.10 19.16
CA ASP A 164 -30.12 -5.31 19.36
C ASP A 164 -30.31 -6.80 19.69
N ASP A 165 -31.22 -7.16 20.61
CA ASP A 165 -31.40 -8.49 21.23
C ASP A 165 -31.49 -9.73 20.29
N ALA A 166 -31.31 -9.56 18.98
CA ALA A 166 -31.02 -10.57 17.97
C ALA A 166 -29.70 -11.35 18.18
N GLY A 167 -28.77 -10.85 19.01
CA GLY A 167 -27.54 -11.57 19.38
C GLY A 167 -26.56 -11.75 18.22
N ALA A 168 -26.37 -10.72 17.39
CA ALA A 168 -25.50 -10.80 16.23
C ALA A 168 -24.01 -10.94 16.62
N VAL A 169 -23.64 -10.47 17.83
CA VAL A 169 -22.27 -10.55 18.37
C VAL A 169 -22.26 -11.26 19.72
N SER A 170 -21.63 -12.45 19.77
CA SER A 170 -21.55 -13.24 21.01
C SER A 170 -20.52 -12.68 22.00
N PHE A 171 -20.67 -13.02 23.29
CA PHE A 171 -19.71 -12.64 24.34
C PHE A 171 -18.29 -13.11 24.00
N GLY A 172 -17.31 -12.29 24.36
CA GLY A 172 -15.90 -12.56 24.09
C GLY A 172 -15.47 -12.34 22.64
N SER A 173 -16.30 -11.77 21.77
CA SER A 173 -15.97 -11.52 20.35
C SER A 173 -14.92 -10.42 20.13
N TYR A 174 -14.78 -9.51 21.10
CA TYR A 174 -13.85 -8.37 21.06
C TYR A 174 -14.10 -7.40 19.89
N LEU A 175 -15.36 -7.12 19.56
CA LEU A 175 -15.69 -6.10 18.55
C LEU A 175 -15.07 -4.74 18.90
N GLY A 176 -14.43 -4.12 17.91
CA GLY A 176 -13.65 -2.89 18.10
C GLY A 176 -12.19 -3.17 18.47
N TYR A 177 -11.69 -4.40 18.30
CA TYR A 177 -10.26 -4.67 18.40
C TYR A 177 -9.48 -3.85 17.36
N ALA A 178 -10.00 -3.81 16.13
CA ALA A 178 -9.57 -2.92 15.07
C ALA A 178 -10.75 -2.09 14.55
N VAL A 179 -10.47 -0.88 14.09
CA VAL A 179 -11.44 0.02 13.47
C VAL A 179 -10.83 0.71 12.26
N GLY A 180 -11.68 1.16 11.35
CA GLY A 180 -11.31 1.91 10.15
C GLY A 180 -12.55 2.60 9.56
N ALA A 181 -12.37 3.30 8.45
CA ALA A 181 -13.49 3.87 7.71
C ALA A 181 -13.16 3.95 6.22
N GLY A 182 -14.19 3.94 5.39
CA GLY A 182 -14.08 4.04 3.94
C GLY A 182 -15.43 4.29 3.26
N HIS A 183 -15.42 4.29 1.94
CA HIS A 183 -16.56 4.59 1.09
C HIS A 183 -17.08 3.29 0.43
N PHE A 184 -17.87 2.50 1.14
CA PHE A 184 -18.32 1.17 0.69
C PHE A 184 -19.66 1.21 -0.05
N LEU A 185 -20.57 2.11 0.32
CA LEU A 185 -21.88 2.24 -0.30
C LEU A 185 -21.87 3.22 -1.47
N SER A 186 -21.23 4.37 -1.28
CA SER A 186 -21.07 5.40 -2.29
C SER A 186 -19.84 6.27 -2.00
N PRO A 187 -19.27 6.96 -3.00
CA PRO A 187 -18.15 7.88 -2.79
C PRO A 187 -18.45 9.05 -1.84
N GLY A 188 -19.74 9.36 -1.61
CA GLY A 188 -20.16 10.49 -0.77
C GLY A 188 -20.54 10.10 0.66
N THR A 189 -20.53 8.82 1.00
CA THR A 189 -20.88 8.32 2.35
C THR A 189 -19.67 7.66 2.99
N VAL A 190 -19.56 7.79 4.30
CA VAL A 190 -18.47 7.19 5.08
C VAL A 190 -19.07 6.09 5.95
N GLU A 191 -18.65 4.86 5.71
CA GLU A 191 -18.99 3.71 6.52
C GLU A 191 -17.83 3.33 7.46
N VAL A 192 -18.19 2.77 8.60
CA VAL A 192 -17.27 2.46 9.70
C VAL A 192 -17.00 0.97 9.75
N LEU A 193 -15.75 0.59 9.98
CA LEU A 193 -15.32 -0.80 10.14
C LEU A 193 -15.13 -1.14 11.61
N GLY A 194 -15.52 -2.36 12.00
CA GLY A 194 -15.19 -2.93 13.31
C GLY A 194 -14.80 -4.40 13.19
N GLY A 195 -13.59 -4.71 13.65
CA GLY A 195 -13.07 -6.07 13.73
C GLY A 195 -13.37 -6.74 15.08
N ALA A 196 -13.78 -8.00 15.03
CA ALA A 196 -14.13 -8.85 16.16
C ALA A 196 -13.36 -10.19 16.06
N PRO A 197 -12.07 -10.21 16.41
CA PRO A 197 -11.17 -11.32 16.08
C PRO A 197 -11.46 -12.64 16.82
N GLN A 198 -12.23 -12.60 17.90
CA GLN A 198 -12.60 -13.78 18.68
C GLN A 198 -14.03 -14.27 18.38
N TYR A 199 -14.77 -13.60 17.49
CA TYR A 199 -16.12 -14.01 17.12
C TYR A 199 -16.15 -15.46 16.65
N ASN A 200 -16.93 -16.31 17.34
CA ASN A 200 -17.01 -17.76 17.12
C ASN A 200 -15.64 -18.45 16.98
N GLN A 201 -14.60 -17.90 17.64
CA GLN A 201 -13.21 -18.36 17.55
C GLN A 201 -12.63 -18.36 16.14
N LYS A 202 -13.29 -17.74 15.15
CA LYS A 202 -12.83 -17.63 13.76
C LYS A 202 -12.55 -16.19 13.36
N GLY A 203 -13.20 -15.24 14.02
CA GLY A 203 -13.11 -13.82 13.74
C GLY A 203 -14.13 -13.33 12.72
N LYS A 204 -14.49 -12.05 12.81
CA LYS A 204 -15.47 -11.39 11.93
C LYS A 204 -15.14 -9.91 11.80
N VAL A 205 -15.54 -9.30 10.69
CA VAL A 205 -15.49 -7.84 10.47
C VAL A 205 -16.87 -7.36 10.05
N PHE A 206 -17.28 -6.24 10.61
CA PHE A 206 -18.56 -5.60 10.34
C PHE A 206 -18.33 -4.23 9.68
N ILE A 207 -19.22 -3.90 8.74
CA ILE A 207 -19.33 -2.58 8.11
C ILE A 207 -20.61 -1.95 8.64
N PHE A 208 -20.49 -0.73 9.18
CA PHE A 208 -21.57 0.00 9.80
C PHE A 208 -21.89 1.29 9.05
N VAL A 209 -23.18 1.63 8.99
CA VAL A 209 -23.65 2.98 8.71
C VAL A 209 -23.99 3.69 10.01
N VAL A 210 -23.80 5.00 10.04
CA VAL A 210 -24.22 5.86 11.15
C VAL A 210 -25.65 6.32 10.90
N ASP A 211 -26.57 5.92 11.76
CA ASP A 211 -28.00 6.25 11.65
C ASP A 211 -28.58 6.62 13.02
N ASN A 212 -29.08 7.86 13.16
CA ASN A 212 -29.78 8.33 14.36
C ASN A 212 -29.07 8.00 15.71
N ASN A 213 -27.79 8.37 15.83
CA ASN A 213 -26.94 8.07 17.00
C ASN A 213 -26.70 6.58 17.28
N MET A 214 -26.94 5.70 16.30
CA MET A 214 -26.63 4.28 16.39
C MET A 214 -25.80 3.85 15.17
N LEU A 215 -25.07 2.75 15.34
CA LEU A 215 -24.42 2.06 14.23
C LEU A 215 -25.26 0.87 13.82
N ARG A 216 -25.53 0.75 12.51
CA ARG A 216 -26.29 -0.38 11.94
C ARG A 216 -25.39 -1.16 10.99
N VAL A 217 -25.37 -2.48 11.13
CA VAL A 217 -24.59 -3.36 10.24
C VAL A 217 -25.22 -3.32 8.84
N VAL A 218 -24.41 -3.05 7.82
CA VAL A 218 -24.81 -3.12 6.40
C VAL A 218 -24.15 -4.26 5.65
N SER A 219 -22.98 -4.70 6.10
CA SER A 219 -22.23 -5.80 5.50
C SER A 219 -21.31 -6.42 6.53
N GLU A 220 -20.93 -7.67 6.31
CA GLU A 220 -20.06 -8.42 7.20
C GLU A 220 -19.26 -9.47 6.44
N VAL A 221 -18.05 -9.75 6.92
CA VAL A 221 -17.19 -10.81 6.41
C VAL A 221 -16.67 -11.65 7.57
N SER A 222 -16.64 -12.97 7.41
CA SER A 222 -16.28 -13.92 8.47
C SER A 222 -15.00 -14.67 8.12
N GLY A 223 -14.15 -14.88 9.14
CA GLY A 223 -13.00 -15.74 9.05
C GLY A 223 -13.39 -17.20 8.89
N LYS A 224 -12.56 -17.98 8.19
CA LYS A 224 -12.80 -19.42 7.94
C LYS A 224 -12.08 -20.30 8.95
N GLU A 225 -10.86 -19.92 9.31
CA GLU A 225 -9.94 -20.70 10.13
C GLU A 225 -10.11 -20.39 11.63
N LEU A 226 -10.16 -21.46 12.43
CA LEU A 226 -10.26 -21.37 13.89
C LEU A 226 -8.96 -20.83 14.49
N GLY A 227 -9.05 -19.88 15.41
CA GLY A 227 -7.89 -19.28 16.08
C GLY A 227 -7.06 -18.35 15.19
N SER A 228 -7.50 -18.07 13.96
CA SER A 228 -6.76 -17.23 13.00
C SER A 228 -6.70 -15.75 13.39
N TYR A 229 -7.57 -15.33 14.31
CA TYR A 229 -7.68 -13.95 14.80
C TYR A 229 -8.05 -12.97 13.66
N PHE A 230 -8.86 -13.43 12.70
CA PHE A 230 -9.37 -12.67 11.57
C PHE A 230 -10.15 -11.42 12.01
N GLY A 231 -9.78 -10.25 11.51
CA GLY A 231 -10.37 -8.97 11.95
C GLY A 231 -9.60 -8.29 13.07
N SER A 232 -8.36 -8.72 13.33
CA SER A 232 -7.46 -8.05 14.27
C SER A 232 -6.78 -6.81 13.68
N SER A 233 -6.74 -6.70 12.35
CA SER A 233 -6.43 -5.49 11.62
C SER A 233 -7.36 -5.37 10.41
N VAL A 234 -7.75 -4.14 10.08
CA VAL A 234 -8.64 -3.84 8.94
C VAL A 234 -8.11 -2.63 8.21
N CYS A 235 -8.22 -2.62 6.89
CA CYS A 235 -7.84 -1.49 6.05
C CYS A 235 -8.87 -1.29 4.93
N ALA A 236 -9.43 -0.09 4.83
CA ALA A 236 -10.26 0.33 3.72
C ALA A 236 -9.39 1.07 2.70
N VAL A 237 -9.45 0.64 1.45
CA VAL A 237 -8.66 1.19 0.34
C VAL A 237 -9.33 0.82 -0.98
N ASP A 238 -9.42 1.75 -1.92
CA ASP A 238 -9.96 1.50 -3.26
C ASP A 238 -8.83 0.91 -4.13
N LEU A 239 -8.68 -0.42 -4.20
CA LEU A 239 -7.51 -1.05 -4.82
C LEU A 239 -7.58 -1.02 -6.36
N ASN A 240 -8.79 -1.00 -6.90
CA ASN A 240 -9.09 -1.04 -8.33
C ASN A 240 -9.45 0.35 -8.92
N ALA A 241 -9.40 1.40 -8.10
CA ALA A 241 -9.66 2.80 -8.47
C ALA A 241 -11.06 3.01 -9.09
N ASP A 242 -12.07 2.31 -8.57
CA ASP A 242 -13.45 2.41 -9.05
C ASP A 242 -14.31 3.44 -8.29
N GLY A 243 -13.74 4.06 -7.26
CA GLY A 243 -14.37 5.06 -6.40
C GLY A 243 -15.05 4.47 -5.16
N LEU A 244 -15.05 3.15 -4.99
CA LEU A 244 -15.51 2.46 -3.79
C LEU A 244 -14.34 1.84 -3.05
N SER A 245 -14.39 1.88 -1.72
CA SER A 245 -13.39 1.20 -0.90
C SER A 245 -13.58 -0.32 -0.95
N ASP A 246 -12.47 -1.01 -1.17
CA ASP A 246 -12.27 -2.42 -0.90
C ASP A 246 -11.83 -2.62 0.56
N LEU A 247 -11.76 -3.89 0.97
CA LEU A 247 -11.40 -4.26 2.34
C LEU A 247 -10.27 -5.28 2.37
N LEU A 248 -9.22 -4.97 3.13
CA LEU A 248 -8.24 -5.96 3.58
C LEU A 248 -8.47 -6.29 5.05
N VAL A 249 -8.39 -7.58 5.39
CA VAL A 249 -8.55 -8.09 6.74
C VAL A 249 -7.38 -8.96 7.15
N GLY A 250 -6.71 -8.60 8.24
CA GLY A 250 -5.62 -9.38 8.82
C GLY A 250 -6.09 -10.53 9.69
N ALA A 251 -5.39 -11.65 9.56
CA ALA A 251 -5.50 -12.85 10.39
C ALA A 251 -4.09 -13.32 10.77
N PRO A 252 -3.38 -12.59 11.66
CA PRO A 252 -1.97 -12.81 11.96
C PRO A 252 -1.69 -14.13 12.68
N MET A 253 -2.71 -14.75 13.29
CA MET A 253 -2.58 -16.07 13.93
C MET A 253 -2.99 -17.22 13.00
N ALA A 254 -3.38 -16.92 11.75
CA ALA A 254 -3.65 -17.95 10.75
C ALA A 254 -2.41 -18.83 10.53
N THR A 255 -2.62 -20.13 10.47
CA THR A 255 -1.57 -21.12 10.31
C THR A 255 -1.54 -21.61 8.88
N GLY A 256 -0.38 -21.42 8.25
CA GLY A 256 -0.07 -21.96 6.93
C GLY A 256 0.44 -23.39 7.03
N ILE A 257 1.74 -23.55 6.85
CA ILE A 257 2.42 -24.86 6.82
C ILE A 257 2.86 -25.28 8.23
N THR A 258 3.19 -24.31 9.06
CA THR A 258 3.86 -24.46 10.36
C THR A 258 3.01 -23.87 11.48
N ARG A 259 3.21 -22.60 11.85
CA ARG A 259 2.49 -21.92 12.93
C ARG A 259 2.56 -20.40 12.78
N GLU A 260 1.40 -19.74 12.88
CA GLU A 260 1.30 -18.27 12.98
C GLU A 260 2.06 -17.52 11.86
N GLU A 261 2.11 -18.06 10.64
CA GLU A 261 2.64 -17.33 9.48
C GLU A 261 1.83 -16.05 9.23
N GLY A 262 0.52 -16.12 9.46
CA GLY A 262 -0.41 -15.02 9.27
C GLY A 262 -0.88 -14.89 7.82
N ARG A 263 -2.07 -14.33 7.64
CA ARG A 263 -2.72 -14.15 6.34
C ARG A 263 -3.38 -12.78 6.28
N VAL A 264 -3.48 -12.22 5.07
CA VAL A 264 -4.38 -11.11 4.78
C VAL A 264 -5.37 -11.52 3.71
N HIS A 265 -6.65 -11.38 4.02
CA HIS A 265 -7.75 -11.59 3.08
C HIS A 265 -8.05 -10.29 2.36
N VAL A 266 -8.34 -10.39 1.07
CA VAL A 266 -8.68 -9.25 0.21
C VAL A 266 -10.12 -9.42 -0.26
N TYR A 267 -10.91 -8.36 -0.12
CA TYR A 267 -12.30 -8.32 -0.54
C TYR A 267 -12.52 -7.12 -1.46
N ILE A 268 -12.86 -7.39 -2.72
CA ILE A 268 -13.17 -6.36 -3.70
C ILE A 268 -14.66 -6.02 -3.62
N ASN A 269 -14.97 -4.75 -3.52
CA ASN A 269 -16.34 -4.25 -3.43
C ASN A 269 -16.98 -4.25 -4.82
N GLN A 270 -18.05 -5.03 -5.00
CA GLN A 270 -18.80 -5.10 -6.26
C GLN A 270 -19.95 -4.08 -6.31
N GLY A 271 -19.94 -3.09 -5.43
CA GLY A 271 -21.00 -2.09 -5.25
C GLY A 271 -21.91 -2.40 -4.07
N GLN A 272 -22.45 -1.33 -3.45
CA GLN A 272 -23.40 -1.42 -2.33
C GLN A 272 -22.87 -2.27 -1.15
N ALA A 273 -21.59 -2.13 -0.81
CA ALA A 273 -20.89 -2.91 0.22
C ALA A 273 -20.96 -4.45 0.01
N LYS A 274 -21.17 -4.92 -1.23
CA LYS A 274 -21.12 -6.34 -1.58
C LYS A 274 -19.68 -6.77 -1.81
N LEU A 275 -19.08 -7.32 -0.76
CA LEU A 275 -17.68 -7.73 -0.75
C LEU A 275 -17.47 -9.12 -1.35
N LEU A 276 -16.69 -9.20 -2.43
CA LEU A 276 -16.25 -10.44 -3.05
C LEU A 276 -14.81 -10.76 -2.61
N GLU A 277 -14.62 -11.88 -1.92
CA GLU A 277 -13.29 -12.35 -1.53
C GLU A 277 -12.47 -12.74 -2.76
N ALA A 278 -11.23 -12.26 -2.82
CA ALA A 278 -10.28 -12.67 -3.85
C ALA A 278 -10.01 -14.18 -3.77
N GLY A 279 -9.72 -14.81 -4.92
CA GLY A 279 -9.39 -16.24 -4.99
C GLY A 279 -8.03 -16.62 -4.39
N PHE A 280 -7.36 -15.68 -3.72
CA PHE A 280 -6.06 -15.83 -3.09
C PHE A 280 -6.00 -15.03 -1.78
N GLN A 281 -5.01 -15.35 -0.95
CA GLN A 281 -4.66 -14.58 0.25
C GLN A 281 -3.25 -14.00 0.06
N LEU A 282 -2.98 -12.86 0.70
CA LEU A 282 -1.60 -12.37 0.79
C LEU A 282 -0.89 -13.12 1.92
N ILE A 283 0.35 -13.53 1.66
CA ILE A 283 1.12 -14.41 2.56
C ILE A 283 2.51 -13.84 2.93
N GLY A 284 2.90 -12.67 2.43
CA GLY A 284 4.26 -12.15 2.60
C GLY A 284 5.30 -13.13 2.06
N SER A 285 6.27 -13.50 2.91
CA SER A 285 7.22 -14.60 2.64
C SER A 285 6.79 -15.96 3.22
N ASP A 286 5.60 -16.06 3.83
CA ASP A 286 5.08 -17.24 4.52
C ASP A 286 6.06 -17.83 5.55
N ALA A 287 6.70 -16.94 6.32
CA ALA A 287 7.72 -17.31 7.29
C ALA A 287 7.12 -17.79 8.62
N TYR A 288 7.80 -18.73 9.27
CA TYR A 288 7.42 -19.29 10.57
C TYR A 288 7.17 -18.18 11.61
N ALA A 289 5.99 -18.22 12.25
CA ALA A 289 5.58 -17.31 13.32
C ALA A 289 5.77 -15.82 12.98
N ALA A 290 5.66 -15.46 11.70
CA ALA A 290 5.90 -14.08 11.24
C ALA A 290 4.79 -13.11 11.67
N ARG A 291 3.58 -13.62 11.92
CA ARG A 291 2.36 -12.83 12.18
C ARG A 291 2.09 -11.81 11.08
N PHE A 292 2.18 -12.25 9.84
CA PHE A 292 1.84 -11.42 8.68
C PHE A 292 0.37 -10.99 8.75
N GLY A 293 0.12 -9.69 8.57
CA GLY A 293 -1.22 -9.12 8.71
C GLY A 293 -1.53 -8.56 10.11
N GLU A 294 -0.54 -8.48 11.01
CA GLU A 294 -0.68 -7.81 12.31
C GLU A 294 -1.05 -6.33 12.13
N THR A 295 -0.49 -5.69 11.11
CA THR A 295 -0.85 -4.33 10.69
C THR A 295 -1.03 -4.24 9.19
N ILE A 296 -1.95 -3.38 8.76
CA ILE A 296 -2.20 -3.06 7.36
C ILE A 296 -2.41 -1.54 7.29
N ALA A 297 -1.72 -0.88 6.36
CA ALA A 297 -1.86 0.56 6.16
C ALA A 297 -2.13 0.86 4.68
N ASN A 298 -3.09 1.74 4.44
CA ASN A 298 -3.30 2.36 3.13
C ASN A 298 -2.17 3.37 2.88
N LEU A 299 -1.44 3.20 1.78
CA LEU A 299 -0.31 4.05 1.40
C LEU A 299 -0.69 5.15 0.41
N GLY A 300 -1.92 5.12 -0.12
CA GLY A 300 -2.27 5.83 -1.34
C GLY A 300 -1.53 5.24 -2.54
N ASP A 301 -1.61 5.92 -3.68
CA ASP A 301 -0.86 5.56 -4.89
C ASP A 301 0.63 5.92 -4.69
N LEU A 302 1.45 4.94 -4.32
CA LEU A 302 2.85 5.11 -3.95
C LEU A 302 3.75 5.10 -5.18
N ASP A 303 3.39 4.35 -6.22
CA ASP A 303 4.15 4.23 -7.47
C ASP A 303 3.60 5.03 -8.66
N ASP A 304 2.59 5.87 -8.40
CA ASP A 304 1.95 6.81 -9.32
C ASP A 304 1.30 6.08 -10.53
N ASP A 305 0.86 4.83 -10.35
CA ASP A 305 0.24 4.03 -11.42
C ASP A 305 -1.28 4.23 -11.57
N GLY A 306 -1.88 5.02 -10.67
CA GLY A 306 -3.30 5.30 -10.60
C GLY A 306 -4.08 4.41 -9.64
N TYR A 307 -3.43 3.42 -8.99
CA TYR A 307 -4.06 2.52 -8.04
C TYR A 307 -3.44 2.68 -6.64
N PRO A 308 -4.26 2.84 -5.59
CA PRO A 308 -3.79 2.82 -4.22
C PRO A 308 -3.06 1.53 -3.81
N ASP A 309 -1.94 1.71 -3.10
CA ASP A 309 -1.07 0.66 -2.59
C ASP A 309 -1.24 0.45 -1.08
N VAL A 310 -0.75 -0.68 -0.58
CA VAL A 310 -0.82 -1.02 0.84
C VAL A 310 0.50 -1.54 1.38
N ALA A 311 0.74 -1.29 2.68
CA ALA A 311 1.79 -1.93 3.45
C ALA A 311 1.20 -2.94 4.44
N VAL A 312 1.85 -4.09 4.59
CA VAL A 312 1.48 -5.11 5.57
C VAL A 312 2.68 -5.44 6.47
N GLY A 313 2.46 -5.43 7.78
CA GLY A 313 3.48 -5.77 8.78
C GLY A 313 3.51 -7.25 9.14
N ALA A 314 4.72 -7.77 9.36
CA ALA A 314 5.01 -9.09 9.92
C ALA A 314 6.06 -8.93 11.04
N PRO A 315 5.68 -8.38 12.20
CA PRO A 315 6.64 -7.93 13.21
C PRO A 315 7.44 -9.07 13.86
N GLN A 316 6.96 -10.31 13.81
CA GLN A 316 7.61 -11.45 14.44
C GLN A 316 8.53 -12.25 13.52
N GLU A 317 8.57 -11.88 12.23
CA GLU A 317 9.42 -12.50 11.22
C GLU A 317 10.90 -12.44 11.59
N ASP A 318 11.68 -13.44 11.15
CA ASP A 318 13.12 -13.55 11.37
C ASP A 318 13.53 -13.45 12.86
N ASP A 319 12.82 -14.15 13.76
CA ASP A 319 13.04 -14.17 15.22
C ASP A 319 12.81 -12.80 15.89
N LEU A 320 11.60 -12.26 15.70
CA LEU A 320 11.16 -10.97 16.23
C LEU A 320 11.98 -9.77 15.73
N LYS A 321 12.65 -9.89 14.58
CA LYS A 321 13.26 -8.73 13.90
C LYS A 321 12.19 -7.93 13.18
N GLY A 322 11.33 -8.64 12.46
CA GLY A 322 10.17 -8.10 11.78
C GLY A 322 10.45 -7.60 10.37
N ALA A 323 9.39 -7.57 9.56
CA ALA A 323 9.40 -7.14 8.18
C ALA A 323 8.13 -6.34 7.82
N VAL A 324 8.24 -5.54 6.76
CA VAL A 324 7.12 -4.85 6.12
C VAL A 324 7.12 -5.19 4.64
N TYR A 325 5.93 -5.47 4.11
CA TYR A 325 5.70 -5.82 2.71
C TYR A 325 4.86 -4.75 2.03
N ILE A 326 5.26 -4.35 0.83
CA ILE A 326 4.49 -3.44 -0.02
C ILE A 326 3.79 -4.26 -1.09
N TYR A 327 2.49 -4.03 -1.24
CA TYR A 327 1.66 -4.63 -2.26
C TYR A 327 1.00 -3.53 -3.08
N ASN A 328 1.12 -3.63 -4.40
CA ASN A 328 0.57 -2.62 -5.29
C ASN A 328 -0.85 -2.94 -5.74
N GLY A 329 -1.69 -1.91 -5.77
CA GLY A 329 -3.02 -1.94 -6.36
C GLY A 329 -2.96 -2.15 -7.87
N ARG A 330 -4.04 -2.68 -8.45
CA ARG A 330 -4.20 -2.95 -9.89
C ARG A 330 -5.67 -2.87 -10.24
N LYS A 331 -5.98 -2.75 -11.53
CA LYS A 331 -7.37 -2.76 -12.03
C LYS A 331 -8.19 -3.97 -11.55
N GLU A 332 -7.54 -5.11 -11.39
CA GLU A 332 -8.15 -6.37 -10.96
C GLU A 332 -8.17 -6.53 -9.42
N GLY A 333 -7.76 -5.51 -8.67
CA GLY A 333 -7.63 -5.49 -7.21
C GLY A 333 -6.19 -5.25 -6.78
N ILE A 334 -5.47 -6.30 -6.40
CA ILE A 334 -4.11 -6.17 -5.85
C ILE A 334 -3.20 -7.26 -6.38
N SER A 335 -1.90 -6.98 -6.49
CA SER A 335 -0.93 -8.03 -6.82
C SER A 335 -0.88 -9.09 -5.69
N PRO A 336 -0.92 -10.40 -6.01
CA PRO A 336 -0.78 -11.45 -5.00
C PRO A 336 0.65 -11.54 -4.43
N THR A 337 1.64 -10.98 -5.14
CA THR A 337 3.05 -10.98 -4.73
C THR A 337 3.49 -9.59 -4.29
N PRO A 338 4.24 -9.46 -3.19
CA PRO A 338 4.73 -8.16 -2.75
C PRO A 338 5.75 -7.61 -3.75
N SER A 339 5.69 -6.32 -4.05
CA SER A 339 6.68 -5.63 -4.88
C SER A 339 7.96 -5.32 -4.12
N GLN A 340 7.87 -5.18 -2.80
CA GLN A 340 9.01 -4.92 -1.93
C GLN A 340 8.85 -5.57 -0.56
N ARG A 341 9.94 -6.12 -0.04
CA ARG A 341 10.09 -6.55 1.37
C ARG A 341 11.17 -5.70 2.02
N ILE A 342 10.88 -5.16 3.20
CA ILE A 342 11.76 -4.26 3.95
C ILE A 342 11.96 -4.84 5.35
N THR A 343 13.21 -5.05 5.76
CA THR A 343 13.58 -5.50 7.12
C THR A 343 14.46 -4.48 7.81
N GLY A 344 14.56 -4.56 9.14
CA GLY A 344 15.52 -3.75 9.90
C GLY A 344 16.97 -3.93 9.43
N SER A 345 17.35 -5.15 9.06
CA SER A 345 18.69 -5.46 8.56
C SER A 345 19.02 -4.78 7.23
N THR A 346 18.04 -4.63 6.32
CA THR A 346 18.22 -3.86 5.07
C THR A 346 18.55 -2.39 5.34
N LEU A 347 18.11 -1.86 6.49
CA LEU A 347 18.39 -0.48 6.92
C LEU A 347 19.71 -0.34 7.69
N GLY A 348 20.47 -1.43 7.86
CA GLY A 348 21.70 -1.45 8.66
C GLY A 348 21.45 -1.25 10.15
N ARG A 349 20.27 -1.62 10.66
CA ARG A 349 19.87 -1.47 12.07
C ARG A 349 19.38 -2.80 12.63
N ASP A 350 19.68 -3.05 13.89
CA ASP A 350 19.15 -4.21 14.62
C ASP A 350 17.81 -3.86 15.28
N LEU A 351 16.78 -3.71 14.44
CA LEU A 351 15.41 -3.41 14.88
C LEU A 351 14.70 -4.69 15.31
N ARG A 352 13.81 -4.55 16.31
CA ARG A 352 13.00 -5.65 16.84
C ARG A 352 11.52 -5.30 16.80
N MET A 353 10.69 -6.25 16.39
CA MET A 353 9.26 -6.06 16.13
C MET A 353 8.99 -4.97 15.06
N PHE A 354 9.86 -4.86 14.06
CA PHE A 354 9.70 -3.91 12.96
C PHE A 354 8.44 -4.24 12.15
N GLY A 355 7.52 -3.29 12.04
CA GLY A 355 6.22 -3.50 11.38
C GLY A 355 5.04 -3.65 12.35
N GLN A 356 5.23 -3.48 13.67
CA GLN A 356 4.14 -3.52 14.65
C GLN A 356 3.17 -2.33 14.51
N SER A 357 3.61 -1.23 13.90
CA SER A 357 2.76 -0.09 13.59
C SER A 357 3.22 0.55 12.29
N LEU A 358 2.25 0.99 11.50
CA LEU A 358 2.45 1.60 10.18
C LEU A 358 1.61 2.87 10.09
N SER A 359 2.13 3.89 9.40
CA SER A 359 1.39 5.09 9.05
C SER A 359 1.92 5.63 7.71
N SER A 360 1.01 6.12 6.87
CA SER A 360 1.32 6.86 5.64
C SER A 360 0.54 8.18 5.62
N GLY A 361 0.55 8.90 4.49
CA GLY A 361 -0.30 10.07 4.25
C GLY A 361 0.43 11.42 4.31
N ILE A 362 1.77 11.43 4.41
CA ILE A 362 2.56 12.66 4.51
C ILE A 362 3.82 12.51 3.67
N ASP A 363 4.05 13.47 2.78
CA ASP A 363 5.33 13.71 2.12
C ASP A 363 6.21 14.55 3.07
N ILE A 364 7.29 13.96 3.60
CA ILE A 364 8.16 14.60 4.61
C ILE A 364 9.31 15.38 3.98
N ASP A 365 9.66 15.08 2.74
CA ASP A 365 10.80 15.67 2.03
C ASP A 365 10.38 16.52 0.82
N ASP A 366 9.08 16.76 0.67
CA ASP A 366 8.44 17.55 -0.38
C ASP A 366 8.85 17.08 -1.79
N ASN A 367 8.97 15.76 -1.97
CA ASN A 367 9.39 15.17 -3.25
C ASN A 367 8.21 14.79 -4.17
N GLY A 368 6.98 14.99 -3.71
CA GLY A 368 5.73 14.72 -4.41
C GLY A 368 5.13 13.34 -4.15
N TYR A 369 5.77 12.50 -3.30
CA TYR A 369 5.33 11.15 -2.96
C TYR A 369 5.11 11.03 -1.44
N GLN A 370 4.11 10.26 -1.04
CA GLN A 370 3.86 10.02 0.38
C GLN A 370 4.93 9.10 0.97
N ASP A 371 5.34 9.36 2.20
CA ASP A 371 6.32 8.57 2.92
C ASP A 371 5.68 7.66 3.97
N VAL A 372 6.42 6.64 4.40
CA VAL A 372 5.91 5.61 5.31
C VAL A 372 6.67 5.62 6.63
N ALA A 373 5.96 5.67 7.75
CA ALA A 373 6.52 5.51 9.08
C ALA A 373 6.26 4.10 9.62
N VAL A 374 7.28 3.48 10.20
CA VAL A 374 7.25 2.11 10.74
C VAL A 374 7.76 2.09 12.18
N GLY A 375 7.00 1.48 13.08
CA GLY A 375 7.41 1.27 14.47
C GLY A 375 8.09 -0.09 14.72
N ALA A 376 9.07 -0.09 15.62
CA ALA A 376 9.81 -1.26 16.09
C ALA A 376 9.93 -1.21 17.62
N PHE A 377 8.80 -1.48 18.30
CA PHE A 377 8.62 -1.13 19.71
C PHE A 377 9.55 -1.87 20.66
N LEU A 378 9.96 -3.11 20.34
CA LEU A 378 10.84 -3.90 21.20
C LEU A 378 12.29 -3.39 21.17
N SER A 379 12.62 -2.55 20.19
CA SER A 379 13.88 -1.79 20.09
C SER A 379 13.71 -0.29 20.41
N ASP A 380 12.58 0.10 21.02
CA ASP A 380 12.24 1.49 21.36
C ASP A 380 12.46 2.50 20.22
N SER A 381 12.24 2.06 18.98
CA SER A 381 12.63 2.78 17.77
C SER A 381 11.48 2.93 16.77
N ALA A 382 11.54 3.99 15.97
CA ALA A 382 10.68 4.20 14.80
C ALA A 382 11.54 4.66 13.61
N VAL A 383 11.11 4.32 12.40
CA VAL A 383 11.80 4.65 11.15
C VAL A 383 10.83 5.34 10.21
N VAL A 384 11.30 6.38 9.52
CA VAL A 384 10.60 6.97 8.38
C VAL A 384 11.33 6.55 7.11
N LEU A 385 10.59 5.92 6.20
CA LEU A 385 11.04 5.45 4.90
C LEU A 385 10.56 6.46 3.86
N ARG A 386 11.52 7.12 3.19
CA ARG A 386 11.21 8.08 2.15
C ARG A 386 10.99 7.41 0.80
N THR A 387 10.00 7.85 0.06
CA THR A 387 9.61 7.26 -1.22
C THR A 387 10.44 7.84 -2.36
N ARG A 388 10.92 6.99 -3.27
CA ARG A 388 11.74 7.43 -4.42
C ARG A 388 10.83 7.93 -5.54
N PRO A 389 11.22 9.02 -6.25
CA PRO A 389 10.47 9.46 -7.43
C PRO A 389 10.37 8.37 -8.49
N VAL A 390 9.16 8.09 -8.95
CA VAL A 390 8.90 7.09 -9.98
C VAL A 390 8.92 7.74 -11.38
N ILE A 391 9.57 7.04 -12.30
CA ILE A 391 9.69 7.43 -13.69
C ILE A 391 8.92 6.43 -14.54
N GLN A 392 7.87 6.90 -15.20
CA GLN A 392 7.07 6.11 -16.12
C GLN A 392 7.69 6.17 -17.51
N VAL A 393 8.08 5.02 -18.05
CA VAL A 393 8.64 4.93 -19.40
C VAL A 393 7.72 4.09 -20.27
N LYS A 394 7.13 4.72 -21.27
CA LYS A 394 6.42 4.03 -22.36
C LYS A 394 7.37 3.94 -23.54
N ALA A 395 7.82 2.73 -23.88
CA ALA A 395 8.56 2.50 -25.11
C ALA A 395 7.66 1.90 -26.20
N SER A 396 8.00 2.19 -27.45
CA SER A 396 7.35 1.62 -28.62
C SER A 396 8.38 1.45 -29.72
N VAL A 397 8.26 0.41 -30.54
CA VAL A 397 9.18 0.17 -31.66
C VAL A 397 8.41 0.31 -32.97
N ALA A 398 8.76 1.32 -33.75
CA ALA A 398 8.22 1.53 -35.08
C ALA A 398 9.04 0.74 -36.12
N LEU A 399 8.34 -0.13 -36.84
CA LEU A 399 8.87 -0.97 -37.91
C LEU A 399 8.06 -0.76 -39.20
N PRO A 400 8.66 -0.94 -40.38
CA PRO A 400 7.90 -0.99 -41.63
C PRO A 400 6.98 -2.23 -41.65
N GLU A 401 5.75 -2.11 -42.17
CA GLU A 401 4.79 -3.23 -42.23
C GLU A 401 5.31 -4.44 -43.02
N GLN A 402 6.04 -4.18 -44.09
CA GLN A 402 6.63 -5.21 -44.94
C GLN A 402 8.08 -4.88 -45.29
N ILE A 403 8.89 -5.93 -45.39
CA ILE A 403 10.27 -5.86 -45.86
C ILE A 403 10.28 -6.34 -47.31
N ASP A 404 10.43 -5.41 -48.26
CA ASP A 404 10.61 -5.74 -49.67
C ASP A 404 12.08 -6.06 -49.96
N GLN A 405 12.37 -7.34 -50.22
CA GLN A 405 13.72 -7.82 -50.52
C GLN A 405 14.28 -7.33 -51.86
N ARG A 406 13.44 -6.73 -52.73
CA ARG A 406 13.86 -6.22 -54.03
C ARG A 406 14.38 -4.79 -53.96
N VAL A 407 14.07 -4.08 -52.88
CA VAL A 407 14.41 -2.68 -52.71
C VAL A 407 15.65 -2.59 -51.81
N ALA A 408 16.81 -2.45 -52.45
CA ALA A 408 18.07 -2.16 -51.76
C ALA A 408 18.11 -0.68 -51.34
N LEU A 409 17.57 -0.40 -50.15
CA LEU A 409 17.50 0.96 -49.58
C LEU A 409 18.85 1.46 -49.05
N CYS A 410 19.80 0.57 -48.75
CA CYS A 410 21.10 0.94 -48.18
C CYS A 410 22.27 0.55 -49.09
N ARG A 411 23.42 1.18 -48.84
CA ARG A 411 24.71 0.78 -49.41
C ARG A 411 25.64 0.36 -48.28
N GLU A 412 26.18 -0.84 -48.40
CA GLU A 412 27.18 -1.39 -47.49
C GLU A 412 28.43 -1.70 -48.28
N HIS A 413 29.60 -1.16 -47.91
CA HIS A 413 30.84 -1.34 -48.67
C HIS A 413 30.71 -1.14 -50.20
N LYS A 414 29.79 -0.25 -50.63
CA LYS A 414 29.41 0.04 -52.04
C LYS A 414 28.52 -1.01 -52.74
N THR A 415 28.14 -2.10 -52.08
CA THR A 415 27.10 -3.01 -52.58
C THR A 415 25.70 -2.53 -52.14
N PRO A 416 24.72 -2.47 -53.05
CA PRO A 416 23.33 -2.25 -52.69
C PRO A 416 22.81 -3.42 -51.85
N THR A 417 22.37 -3.14 -50.62
CA THR A 417 21.91 -4.15 -49.66
C THR A 417 20.51 -3.78 -49.16
N VAL A 418 19.67 -4.78 -48.92
CA VAL A 418 18.37 -4.60 -48.27
C VAL A 418 18.61 -4.24 -46.80
N CYS A 419 17.93 -3.19 -46.33
CA CYS A 419 18.01 -2.75 -44.95
C CYS A 419 16.64 -2.26 -44.50
N LEU A 420 16.47 -2.14 -43.18
CA LEU A 420 15.28 -1.53 -42.60
C LEU A 420 15.66 -0.60 -41.45
N ASN A 421 14.88 0.45 -41.29
CA ASN A 421 15.01 1.37 -40.16
C ASN A 421 14.15 0.87 -39.01
N VAL A 422 14.77 0.58 -37.87
CA VAL A 422 14.07 0.34 -36.62
C VAL A 422 14.15 1.62 -35.80
N THR A 423 13.00 2.20 -35.50
CA THR A 423 12.95 3.39 -34.64
C THR A 423 12.38 2.99 -33.29
N VAL A 424 13.21 3.13 -32.25
CA VAL A 424 12.77 2.97 -30.86
C VAL A 424 12.37 4.34 -30.35
N CYS A 425 11.17 4.44 -29.80
CA CYS A 425 10.63 5.67 -29.26
C CYS A 425 10.31 5.51 -27.78
N PHE A 426 10.79 6.43 -26.97
CA PHE A 426 10.53 6.50 -25.54
C PHE A 426 9.68 7.73 -25.23
N SER A 427 8.67 7.55 -24.38
CA SER A 427 7.89 8.60 -23.75
C SER A 427 8.07 8.48 -22.26
N VAL A 428 8.63 9.53 -21.64
CA VAL A 428 8.98 9.55 -20.22
C VAL A 428 8.08 10.54 -19.50
N ARG A 429 7.44 10.09 -18.43
CA ARG A 429 6.62 10.93 -17.54
C ARG A 429 7.05 10.78 -16.09
N SER A 430 6.91 11.85 -15.32
CA SER A 430 7.09 11.84 -13.88
C SER A 430 6.26 12.95 -13.24
N ARG A 431 5.82 12.72 -12.00
CA ARG A 431 5.03 13.65 -11.21
C ARG A 431 5.79 14.93 -10.86
N GLN A 432 6.97 14.79 -10.24
CA GLN A 432 7.77 15.94 -9.78
C GLN A 432 9.27 15.88 -10.11
N PHE A 433 9.77 14.80 -10.74
CA PHE A 433 11.20 14.72 -11.07
C PHE A 433 11.58 15.66 -12.23
N ARG A 434 12.58 16.53 -12.02
CA ARG A 434 13.05 17.53 -12.99
C ARG A 434 14.46 17.27 -13.54
N GLY A 435 15.08 16.15 -13.18
CA GLY A 435 16.42 15.79 -13.63
C GLY A 435 16.43 15.11 -15.00
N ALA A 436 17.60 15.06 -15.64
CA ALA A 436 17.83 14.16 -16.75
C ALA A 436 17.87 12.71 -16.24
N ILE A 437 17.38 11.78 -17.05
CA ILE A 437 17.51 10.34 -16.83
C ILE A 437 18.33 9.74 -17.97
N ASP A 438 19.25 8.85 -17.62
CA ASP A 438 19.97 8.06 -18.62
C ASP A 438 19.28 6.70 -18.77
N LEU A 439 18.67 6.47 -19.92
CA LEU A 439 18.18 5.14 -20.28
C LEU A 439 19.23 4.43 -21.11
N GLN A 440 19.61 3.25 -20.65
CA GLN A 440 20.35 2.29 -21.45
C GLN A 440 19.36 1.27 -21.97
N TYR A 441 19.39 0.99 -23.27
CA TYR A 441 18.49 0.01 -23.86
C TYR A 441 19.22 -0.89 -24.84
N ASN A 442 18.68 -2.10 -24.96
CA ASN A 442 19.19 -3.21 -25.74
C ASN A 442 18.11 -3.59 -26.74
N LEU A 443 18.41 -3.41 -28.03
CA LEU A 443 17.56 -3.87 -29.12
C LEU A 443 18.03 -5.24 -29.60
N THR A 444 17.18 -6.25 -29.45
CA THR A 444 17.40 -7.63 -29.87
C THR A 444 16.49 -7.95 -31.05
N SER A 445 17.06 -8.47 -32.14
CA SER A 445 16.33 -8.87 -33.33
C SER A 445 16.23 -10.40 -33.46
N ASP A 446 15.16 -10.86 -34.10
CA ASP A 446 14.99 -12.25 -34.59
C ASP A 446 14.87 -13.32 -33.48
N LEU A 447 14.03 -13.04 -32.47
CA LEU A 447 13.82 -13.91 -31.30
C LEU A 447 13.04 -15.21 -31.55
N LEU A 448 12.34 -15.33 -32.68
CA LEU A 448 11.50 -16.50 -33.01
C LEU A 448 12.27 -17.59 -33.78
N HIS A 449 13.58 -17.43 -33.95
CA HIS A 449 14.37 -18.34 -34.75
C HIS A 449 14.70 -19.64 -34.00
N LYS A 450 14.75 -20.76 -34.73
CA LYS A 450 15.20 -22.03 -34.16
C LYS A 450 16.70 -21.96 -33.86
N PRO A 451 17.19 -22.46 -32.70
CA PRO A 451 18.62 -22.38 -32.31
C PRO A 451 19.61 -22.97 -33.33
N SER A 452 19.12 -23.87 -34.20
CA SER A 452 19.89 -24.56 -35.22
C SER A 452 20.09 -23.78 -36.52
N PHE A 453 19.53 -22.57 -36.66
CA PHE A 453 19.67 -21.75 -37.86
C PHE A 453 20.37 -20.41 -37.56
N PRO A 454 21.13 -19.84 -38.51
CA PRO A 454 21.84 -18.57 -38.33
C PRO A 454 20.87 -17.37 -38.37
N HIS A 455 21.18 -16.31 -37.61
CA HIS A 455 20.40 -15.07 -37.54
C HIS A 455 20.29 -14.36 -38.90
N ARG A 456 19.14 -13.74 -39.16
CA ARG A 456 18.82 -13.15 -40.47
C ARG A 456 19.22 -11.67 -40.59
N PHE A 457 19.45 -10.98 -39.48
CA PHE A 457 19.71 -9.54 -39.42
C PHE A 457 20.88 -9.19 -38.50
N TYR A 458 21.54 -8.06 -38.78
CA TYR A 458 22.54 -7.42 -37.92
C TYR A 458 22.41 -5.90 -37.95
N PHE A 459 23.04 -5.25 -36.98
CA PHE A 459 23.14 -3.80 -36.90
C PHE A 459 24.37 -3.29 -37.65
N HIS A 460 24.22 -2.16 -38.34
CA HIS A 460 25.32 -1.48 -39.01
C HIS A 460 26.52 -1.26 -38.08
N GLY A 461 27.72 -1.68 -38.50
CA GLY A 461 28.98 -1.47 -37.77
C GLY A 461 29.51 -2.66 -36.96
N ASN A 462 28.74 -3.75 -36.75
CA ASN A 462 29.15 -4.86 -35.88
C ASN A 462 29.09 -6.30 -36.50
N GLY A 463 29.08 -6.51 -37.82
CA GLY A 463 28.92 -7.86 -38.41
C GLY A 463 29.77 -8.22 -39.64
N VAL A 464 30.00 -9.54 -39.85
CA VAL A 464 30.67 -10.18 -41.01
C VAL A 464 29.72 -11.19 -41.66
N THR A 465 29.57 -11.19 -42.99
CA THR A 465 28.48 -11.84 -43.77
C THR A 465 28.46 -13.40 -43.85
N HIS A 466 27.28 -14.06 -43.79
CA HIS A 466 27.03 -15.50 -44.06
C HIS A 466 25.71 -15.84 -44.84
N SER A 467 25.52 -17.09 -45.28
CA SER A 467 24.48 -17.51 -46.26
C SER A 467 23.06 -17.76 -45.71
N ARG A 468 22.06 -17.57 -46.60
CA ARG A 468 20.58 -17.62 -46.41
C ARG A 468 20.02 -18.97 -45.94
N THR A 469 19.00 -18.97 -45.06
CA THR A 469 18.24 -20.20 -44.71
C THR A 469 16.73 -20.07 -44.42
N ASP A 470 16.13 -18.93 -44.04
CA ASP A 470 14.66 -18.86 -43.78
C ASP A 470 14.03 -17.47 -44.05
N ILE A 471 12.93 -17.43 -44.82
CA ILE A 471 12.17 -16.22 -45.21
C ILE A 471 10.67 -16.29 -44.86
N PHE A 472 10.20 -17.36 -44.21
CA PHE A 472 8.77 -17.57 -43.92
C PHE A 472 8.41 -17.22 -42.48
N THR A 473 9.38 -17.27 -41.56
CA THR A 473 9.16 -16.91 -40.16
C THR A 473 9.12 -15.39 -39.97
N PRO A 474 8.11 -14.83 -39.29
CA PRO A 474 8.08 -13.40 -38.98
C PRO A 474 9.26 -13.00 -38.09
N VAL A 475 9.70 -11.74 -38.24
CA VAL A 475 10.81 -11.21 -37.44
C VAL A 475 10.23 -10.54 -36.20
N LYS A 476 10.67 -10.98 -35.02
CA LYS A 476 10.29 -10.38 -33.73
C LYS A 476 11.44 -9.53 -33.19
N PHE A 477 11.12 -8.29 -32.82
CA PHE A 477 12.04 -7.38 -32.15
C PHE A 477 11.65 -7.23 -30.68
N GLU A 478 12.66 -7.12 -29.83
CA GLU A 478 12.51 -6.86 -28.41
C GLU A 478 13.44 -5.72 -27.99
N VAL A 479 12.91 -4.82 -27.19
CA VAL A 479 13.66 -3.74 -26.54
C VAL A 479 13.59 -3.97 -25.05
N SER A 480 14.72 -4.26 -24.43
CA SER A 480 14.87 -4.17 -22.97
C SER A 480 15.56 -2.86 -22.62
N TYR A 481 15.11 -2.20 -21.56
CA TYR A 481 15.70 -0.94 -21.11
C TYR A 481 15.90 -0.92 -19.60
N ASN A 482 16.91 -0.20 -19.15
CA ASN A 482 17.19 0.02 -17.75
C ASN A 482 17.66 1.46 -17.51
N HIS A 483 17.42 1.95 -16.30
CA HIS A 483 17.94 3.23 -15.88
C HIS A 483 19.41 3.06 -15.50
N ARG A 484 20.29 3.83 -16.15
CA ARG A 484 21.72 3.82 -15.86
C ARG A 484 21.98 4.79 -14.71
N GLU A 485 22.59 4.28 -13.65
CA GLU A 485 22.94 5.13 -12.50
C GLU A 485 24.11 6.04 -12.85
N THR A 486 23.84 7.34 -12.97
CA THR A 486 24.89 8.36 -13.00
C THR A 486 25.22 8.80 -11.58
N ASN A 487 26.49 8.64 -11.20
CA ASN A 487 27.04 9.15 -9.94
C ASN A 487 27.24 10.67 -10.01
N THR A 488 26.19 11.45 -10.23
CA THR A 488 26.24 12.91 -10.12
C THR A 488 25.59 13.34 -8.82
N HIS A 489 26.12 12.87 -7.69
CA HIS A 489 25.84 13.52 -6.42
C HIS A 489 26.65 14.83 -6.34
N LYS A 490 26.05 15.95 -6.73
CA LYS A 490 26.46 17.22 -6.13
C LYS A 490 26.09 17.12 -4.65
N ALA A 491 27.11 17.16 -3.78
CA ALA A 491 26.92 17.25 -2.34
C ALA A 491 26.05 18.48 -2.03
N SER A 492 24.76 18.24 -1.84
CA SER A 492 23.79 19.26 -1.47
C SER A 492 23.72 19.29 0.05
N SER A 493 24.01 20.44 0.66
CA SER A 493 23.92 20.66 2.12
C SER A 493 22.47 20.73 2.64
N LYS A 494 21.49 20.23 1.88
CA LYS A 494 20.07 20.25 2.27
C LYS A 494 19.79 19.15 3.28
N THR A 495 18.86 19.42 4.21
CA THR A 495 18.38 18.49 5.24
C THR A 495 17.90 17.16 4.65
N PHE A 496 17.26 17.21 3.48
CA PHE A 496 16.91 16.05 2.68
C PHE A 496 17.60 16.10 1.32
N PRO A 497 18.61 15.26 1.06
CA PRO A 497 19.16 15.13 -0.28
C PRO A 497 18.12 14.43 -1.18
N PRO A 498 18.04 14.82 -2.46
CA PRO A 498 17.11 14.20 -3.41
C PRO A 498 17.44 12.71 -3.56
N LEU A 499 16.38 11.90 -3.59
CA LEU A 499 16.50 10.46 -3.78
C LEU A 499 16.75 10.13 -5.24
N LYS A 500 17.45 9.02 -5.48
CA LYS A 500 17.62 8.47 -6.83
C LYS A 500 16.25 8.05 -7.37
N PRO A 501 15.87 8.43 -8.60
CA PRO A 501 14.60 7.99 -9.19
C PRO A 501 14.61 6.47 -9.44
N ILE A 502 13.43 5.87 -9.59
CA ILE A 502 13.26 4.46 -9.95
C ILE A 502 12.29 4.33 -11.14
N LEU A 503 12.51 3.34 -12.02
CA LEU A 503 11.57 3.05 -13.09
C LEU A 503 10.33 2.35 -12.52
N GLN A 504 9.15 2.75 -13.01
CA GLN A 504 7.88 2.11 -12.66
C GLN A 504 7.91 0.63 -13.06
N GLN A 505 7.51 -0.26 -12.14
CA GLN A 505 7.47 -1.69 -12.41
C GLN A 505 6.11 -2.07 -13.02
N SER A 506 6.08 -2.42 -14.31
CA SER A 506 4.88 -2.99 -14.93
C SER A 506 4.67 -4.44 -14.51
N ALA A 507 3.41 -4.86 -14.34
CA ALA A 507 3.05 -6.23 -13.98
C ALA A 507 3.73 -7.28 -14.89
N GLY A 508 4.66 -8.04 -14.32
CA GLY A 508 5.15 -9.30 -14.88
C GLY A 508 6.34 -9.27 -15.84
N HIS A 509 6.92 -8.12 -16.21
CA HIS A 509 8.11 -8.10 -17.09
C HIS A 509 9.14 -7.05 -16.64
N GLN A 510 10.39 -7.49 -16.47
CA GLN A 510 11.57 -6.62 -16.32
C GLN A 510 11.64 -5.67 -17.52
N ASN A 511 11.20 -4.40 -17.43
CA ASN A 511 11.41 -3.31 -18.41
C ASN A 511 11.69 -3.74 -19.87
N THR A 512 10.88 -4.66 -20.39
CA THR A 512 11.13 -5.33 -21.67
C THR A 512 9.85 -5.26 -22.46
N ILE A 513 9.95 -4.71 -23.67
CA ILE A 513 8.85 -4.55 -24.58
C ILE A 513 9.16 -5.41 -25.80
N THR A 514 8.25 -6.34 -26.07
CA THR A 514 8.27 -7.09 -27.31
C THR A 514 7.27 -6.48 -28.27
N ASN A 515 7.65 -6.32 -29.53
CA ASN A 515 6.74 -5.75 -30.51
C ASN A 515 5.56 -6.70 -30.77
N GLN A 516 4.33 -6.16 -30.82
CA GLN A 516 3.14 -6.90 -31.25
C GLN A 516 3.06 -7.05 -32.78
N VAL A 517 3.70 -6.14 -33.53
CA VAL A 517 3.69 -6.16 -35.00
C VAL A 517 4.82 -7.04 -35.52
N GLN A 518 4.45 -8.14 -36.15
CA GLN A 518 5.34 -9.01 -36.90
C GLN A 518 5.59 -8.42 -38.28
N THR A 519 6.84 -8.14 -38.63
CA THR A 519 7.18 -7.70 -39.99
C THR A 519 7.33 -8.91 -40.90
N TRP A 520 6.64 -8.87 -42.03
CA TRP A 520 6.65 -9.93 -43.04
C TRP A 520 7.54 -9.58 -44.22
N PHE A 521 8.06 -10.59 -44.89
CA PHE A 521 8.69 -10.42 -46.19
C PHE A 521 7.61 -10.26 -47.27
N ALA A 522 7.76 -9.26 -48.14
CA ALA A 522 6.81 -9.07 -49.24
C ALA A 522 6.80 -10.31 -50.17
N GLN A 523 5.64 -10.92 -50.38
CA GLN A 523 5.51 -12.03 -51.34
C GLN A 523 5.62 -11.50 -52.78
N PRO A 524 6.27 -12.25 -53.69
CA PRO A 524 6.28 -11.89 -55.11
C PRO A 524 4.83 -11.93 -55.64
N LYS A 525 4.28 -10.77 -56.04
CA LYS A 525 3.01 -10.72 -56.77
C LYS A 525 3.15 -11.50 -58.08
N THR A 526 2.73 -12.75 -58.09
CA THR A 526 2.40 -13.48 -59.32
C THR A 526 0.98 -13.13 -59.68
N HIS A 527 0.77 -12.62 -60.90
CA HIS A 527 -0.55 -12.38 -61.46
C HIS A 527 -1.43 -13.63 -61.35
N THR A 528 -2.44 -13.60 -60.49
CA THR A 528 -3.77 -14.19 -60.73
C THR A 528 -4.76 -13.64 -59.69
N HIS A 529 -5.90 -13.17 -60.17
CA HIS A 529 -7.01 -12.67 -59.36
C HIS A 529 -7.53 -13.75 -58.40
N THR A 530 -7.65 -13.40 -57.12
CA THR A 530 -8.77 -13.81 -56.27
C THR A 530 -9.02 -12.71 -55.24
N HIS A 531 -10.17 -12.06 -55.37
CA HIS A 531 -10.69 -11.13 -54.36
C HIS A 531 -11.12 -11.91 -53.12
N THR A 532 -10.53 -11.59 -51.98
CA THR A 532 -11.20 -11.69 -50.68
C THR A 532 -11.00 -10.35 -49.97
N HIS A 533 -12.02 -9.49 -50.08
CA HIS A 533 -12.12 -8.27 -49.30
C HIS A 533 -12.51 -8.63 -47.87
N THR A 534 -11.59 -8.45 -46.94
CA THR A 534 -11.90 -8.00 -45.57
C THR A 534 -10.98 -6.83 -45.27
N HIS A 535 -11.40 -5.65 -45.73
CA HIS A 535 -10.80 -4.39 -45.31
C HIS A 535 -11.38 -4.00 -43.96
N THR A 536 -10.58 -4.14 -42.92
CA THR A 536 -10.54 -3.18 -41.81
C THR A 536 -9.13 -2.60 -41.76
N HIS A 537 -8.83 -1.68 -42.67
CA HIS A 537 -7.67 -0.81 -42.55
C HIS A 537 -7.96 0.22 -41.47
N THR A 538 -7.49 -0.05 -40.25
CA THR A 538 -6.95 1.02 -39.42
C THR A 538 -5.46 1.05 -39.72
N GLU A 539 -5.02 1.95 -40.60
CA GLU A 539 -3.61 2.32 -40.70
C GLU A 539 -3.20 2.95 -39.36
N GLN A 540 -2.77 2.14 -38.40
CA GLN A 540 -1.93 2.62 -37.32
C GLN A 540 -0.49 2.61 -37.83
N THR A 541 -0.16 3.56 -38.69
CA THR A 541 1.24 3.99 -38.78
C THR A 541 1.58 4.53 -37.40
N VAL A 542 2.35 3.78 -36.62
CA VAL A 542 2.87 4.24 -35.32
C VAL A 542 3.96 5.28 -35.61
N VAL A 543 3.53 6.46 -36.06
CA VAL A 543 4.38 7.64 -36.16
C VAL A 543 4.62 8.07 -34.72
N CYS A 544 5.89 8.14 -34.31
CA CYS A 544 6.22 8.70 -33.01
C CYS A 544 5.72 10.15 -32.98
N GLU A 545 4.64 10.39 -32.22
CA GLU A 545 3.99 11.70 -32.05
C GLU A 545 5.04 12.77 -31.68
N SER A 546 4.73 14.00 -32.08
CA SER A 546 5.65 15.11 -32.35
C SER A 546 6.50 15.67 -31.20
N GLU A 547 6.49 15.08 -30.02
CA GLU A 547 7.32 15.50 -28.87
C GLU A 547 8.28 14.39 -28.36
N ARG A 548 8.47 13.33 -29.14
CA ARG A 548 9.21 12.12 -28.70
C ARG A 548 10.66 12.11 -29.19
N ILE A 549 11.56 11.70 -28.30
CA ILE A 549 12.97 11.44 -28.61
C ILE A 549 13.05 10.12 -29.41
N LYS A 550 13.66 10.19 -30.60
CA LYS A 550 13.73 9.10 -31.59
C LYS A 550 15.16 8.63 -31.73
N THR A 551 15.38 7.32 -31.65
CA THR A 551 16.64 6.72 -32.05
C THR A 551 16.40 5.71 -33.15
N THR A 552 16.99 5.96 -34.30
CA THR A 552 16.85 5.11 -35.48
C THR A 552 18.12 4.28 -35.64
N ALA A 553 17.98 2.96 -35.55
CA ALA A 553 19.02 2.02 -35.91
C ALA A 553 18.73 1.46 -37.31
N VAL A 554 19.76 1.39 -38.14
CA VAL A 554 19.68 0.75 -39.47
C VAL A 554 20.13 -0.69 -39.33
N LEU A 555 19.22 -1.63 -39.59
CA LEU A 555 19.54 -3.05 -39.67
C LEU A 555 19.82 -3.45 -41.10
N TYR A 556 20.91 -4.19 -41.28
CA TYR A 556 21.34 -4.80 -42.53
C TYR A 556 21.01 -6.30 -42.50
N PHE A 557 20.73 -6.86 -43.67
CA PHE A 557 20.54 -8.30 -43.84
C PHE A 557 21.88 -9.00 -43.80
N ILE A 558 22.04 -10.02 -42.93
CA ILE A 558 23.12 -11.04 -42.86
C ILE A 558 24.15 -10.93 -41.69
N SER A 559 24.01 -11.78 -40.65
CA SER A 559 25.04 -12.20 -39.63
C SER A 559 24.90 -11.64 -38.19
N PRO A 560 25.80 -11.87 -37.18
CA PRO A 560 25.33 -12.21 -35.83
C PRO A 560 25.67 -11.09 -34.85
N VAL A 561 24.78 -10.11 -34.70
CA VAL A 561 24.83 -9.21 -33.54
C VAL A 561 23.52 -9.31 -32.83
N ARG A 562 23.57 -10.01 -31.71
CA ARG A 562 22.43 -10.39 -30.89
C ARG A 562 21.73 -9.18 -30.26
N THR A 563 22.49 -8.15 -29.91
CA THR A 563 21.98 -7.04 -29.10
C THR A 563 22.77 -5.77 -29.42
N TYR A 564 22.07 -4.67 -29.68
CA TYR A 564 22.68 -3.36 -29.83
C TYR A 564 22.34 -2.49 -28.61
N THR A 565 23.37 -2.08 -27.88
CA THR A 565 23.25 -1.29 -26.65
C THR A 565 23.42 0.19 -26.95
N ILE A 566 22.43 1.00 -26.60
CA ILE A 566 22.44 2.44 -26.78
C ILE A 566 22.20 3.11 -25.43
N SER A 567 22.93 4.20 -25.15
CA SER A 567 22.68 5.07 -24.01
C SER A 567 22.08 6.38 -24.50
N GLN A 568 21.00 6.83 -23.87
CA GLN A 568 20.31 8.06 -24.24
C GLN A 568 19.88 8.83 -23.00
N GLU A 569 20.24 10.11 -22.97
CA GLU A 569 19.81 11.06 -21.95
C GLU A 569 18.43 11.62 -22.33
N LEU A 570 17.46 11.56 -21.41
CA LEU A 570 16.07 11.97 -21.61
C LEU A 570 15.62 12.91 -20.48
N PHE A 571 14.71 13.82 -20.79
CA PHE A 571 14.06 14.69 -19.80
C PHE A 571 12.58 14.30 -19.64
N PRO A 572 12.09 14.02 -18.42
CA PRO A 572 10.68 13.70 -18.19
C PRO A 572 9.77 14.90 -18.45
N HIS A 573 8.58 14.64 -19.00
CA HIS A 573 7.48 15.61 -18.99
C HIS A 573 6.68 15.52 -17.68
N ARG A 574 6.15 16.67 -17.24
CA ARG A 574 5.30 16.77 -16.05
C ARG A 574 3.93 16.14 -16.34
N SER A 575 3.50 15.21 -15.49
CA SER A 575 2.17 14.58 -15.55
C SER A 575 1.04 15.55 -15.26
#